data_AF-A0A7S8FDA2-F1
#
_entry.id   AF-A0A7S8FDA2-F1
#
_cell.length_a   1.000
_cell.length_b   1.000
_cell.length_c   1.000
_cell.angle_alpha   90.00
_cell.angle_beta   90.00
_cell.angle_gamma   90.00
#
_symmetry.space_group_name_H-M   'P 1'
#
loop_
_entity.id
_entity.type
_entity.pdbx_description
1 polymer ?
#
loop_
_entity_poly.entity_id
_entity_poly.type
_entity_poly.pdbx_seq_one_letter_code
_entity_poly.pdbx_strand_id
1 'polypeptide(L)' 'MKIMTRLFSIATGLLTFWPTLALAEEVEGTYRGIGSIYFTLIGAILIYGVYDSFGKRAAYIMGPLIVIGLYVMLPER' A
#
# COMPACT_ATOMS: atom_id res chain seq x y z
N MET A 1 -1.92 -22.86 -7.01
CA MET A 1 -0.67 -22.75 -6.21
C MET A 1 0.27 -21.63 -6.67
N LYS A 2 0.51 -21.39 -7.97
CA LYS A 2 1.46 -20.34 -8.46
C LYS A 2 1.13 -18.89 -8.04
N ILE A 3 -0.15 -18.53 -7.85
CA ILE A 3 -0.55 -17.14 -7.56
C ILE A 3 -0.20 -16.72 -6.13
N MET A 4 -0.42 -17.61 -5.15
CA MET A 4 -0.13 -17.35 -3.73
C MET A 4 1.38 -17.21 -3.51
N THR A 5 2.18 -18.05 -4.15
CA THR A 5 3.65 -17.96 -4.10
C THR A 5 4.16 -16.65 -4.67
N ARG A 6 3.58 -16.16 -5.78
CA ARG A 6 3.94 -14.85 -6.35
C ARG A 6 3.56 -13.68 -5.44
N LEU A 7 2.38 -13.74 -4.80
CA LEU A 7 1.97 -12.74 -3.81
C LEU A 7 2.90 -12.71 -2.60
N PHE A 8 3.29 -13.89 -2.09
CA PHE A 8 4.28 -13.97 -1.02
C PHE A 8 5.63 -13.42 -1.46
N SER A 9 6.12 -13.74 -2.66
CA SER A 9 7.39 -13.18 -3.15
C SER A 9 7.35 -11.65 -3.30
N ILE A 10 6.23 -11.08 -3.75
CA ILE A 10 6.07 -9.62 -3.84
C ILE A 10 6.03 -9.00 -2.45
N ALA A 11 5.29 -9.61 -1.50
CA ALA A 11 5.24 -9.16 -0.12
C ALA A 11 6.62 -9.23 0.55
N THR A 12 7.37 -10.31 0.37
CA THR A 12 8.74 -10.45 0.87
C THR A 12 9.66 -9.39 0.25
N GLY A 13 9.56 -9.16 -1.07
CA GLY A 13 10.31 -8.11 -1.75
C GLY A 13 10.04 -6.72 -1.18
N LEU A 14 8.77 -6.36 -0.98
CA LEU A 14 8.35 -5.09 -0.39
C LEU A 14 8.85 -4.91 1.04
N LEU A 15 8.80 -5.97 1.86
CA LEU A 15 9.31 -5.96 3.23
C LEU A 15 10.84 -5.80 3.27
N THR A 16 11.56 -6.45 2.36
CA THR A 16 13.03 -6.33 2.29
C THR A 16 13.50 -5.01 1.69
N PHE A 17 12.63 -4.31 0.94
CA PHE A 17 12.93 -3.02 0.34
C PHE A 17 12.66 -1.83 1.28
N TRP A 18 12.25 -2.10 2.53
CA TRP A 18 11.92 -1.07 3.52
C TRP A 18 12.98 -1.00 4.65
N PRO A 19 14.24 -0.63 4.35
CA PRO A 19 15.34 -0.58 5.32
C PRO A 19 15.06 0.40 6.47
N THR A 20 14.12 1.33 6.28
CA THR A 20 13.61 2.25 7.30
C THR A 20 12.92 1.55 8.48
N LEU A 21 12.41 0.32 8.34
CA LEU A 21 11.88 -0.44 9.48
C LEU A 21 12.99 -1.06 10.35
N ALA A 22 14.14 -1.38 9.76
CA ALA A 22 15.28 -1.99 10.46
C ALA A 22 16.15 -0.96 11.21
N LEU A 23 16.01 0.33 10.88
CA LEU A 23 16.79 1.45 11.43
C LEU A 23 15.97 2.38 12.34
N ALA A 24 14.83 1.92 12.86
CA ALA A 24 13.89 2.73 13.65
C ALA A 24 14.30 2.89 15.13
N GLU A 25 15.59 2.90 15.43
CA GLU A 25 16.12 3.28 16.75
C GLU A 25 16.38 4.81 16.69
N GLU A 26 15.60 5.56 17.47
CA GLU A 26 15.80 7.00 17.78
C GLU A 26 15.41 8.08 16.74
N VAL A 27 14.30 7.94 16.03
CA VAL A 27 13.71 9.10 15.31
C VAL A 27 12.31 9.36 15.87
N GLU A 28 12.06 10.59 16.35
CA GLU A 28 10.72 11.10 16.65
C GLU A 28 9.79 10.73 15.49
N GLY A 29 9.02 9.65 15.67
CA GLY A 29 8.36 8.96 14.58
C GLY A 29 7.33 9.88 13.94
N THR A 30 7.64 10.41 12.75
CA THR A 30 6.67 11.16 11.95
C THR A 30 5.46 10.24 11.72
N TYR A 31 4.27 10.64 12.18
CA TYR A 31 3.01 9.89 12.03
C TYR A 31 2.75 9.50 10.58
N ARG A 32 3.36 10.21 9.63
CA ARG A 32 3.38 9.89 8.21
C ARG A 32 3.84 8.48 7.88
N GLY A 33 4.85 7.94 8.59
CA GLY A 33 5.37 6.58 8.36
C GLY A 33 4.35 5.51 8.71
N ILE A 34 3.76 5.60 9.91
CA ILE A 34 2.68 4.72 10.35
C ILE A 34 1.43 4.92 9.48
N GLY A 35 1.10 6.18 9.16
CA GLY A 35 0.03 6.56 8.25
C GLY A 35 0.17 5.88 6.88
N SER A 36 1.38 5.77 6.36
CA SER A 36 1.62 5.15 5.05
C SER A 36 1.21 3.67 5.02
N ILE A 37 1.35 2.96 6.14
CA ILE A 37 0.93 1.55 6.27
C ILE A 37 -0.59 1.47 6.24
N TYR A 38 -1.28 2.29 7.04
CA TYR A 38 -2.75 2.33 7.05
C TYR A 38 -3.32 2.68 5.68
N PHE A 39 -2.80 3.74 5.05
CA PHE A 39 -3.27 4.19 3.74
C PHE A 39 -2.94 3.18 2.62
N THR A 40 -1.84 2.43 2.73
CA THR A 40 -1.55 1.32 1.81
C THR A 40 -2.58 0.20 1.92
N LEU A 41 -2.92 -0.21 3.14
CA LEU A 41 -3.95 -1.24 3.38
C LEU A 41 -5.33 -0.77 2.91
N ILE A 42 -5.70 0.48 3.20
CA ILE A 42 -6.93 1.10 2.71
C ILE A 42 -6.95 1.10 1.19
N GLY A 43 -5.85 1.52 0.54
CA GLY A 43 -5.72 1.51 -0.91
C GLY A 43 -5.93 0.13 -1.52
N ALA A 44 -5.32 -0.91 -0.94
CA ALA A 44 -5.50 -2.29 -1.40
C ALA A 44 -6.97 -2.75 -1.30
N ILE A 45 -7.66 -2.44 -0.20
CA ILE A 45 -9.08 -2.77 0.00
C ILE A 45 -9.96 -2.03 -1.00
N LEU A 46 -9.73 -0.74 -1.22
CA LEU A 46 -10.50 0.06 -2.18
C LEU A 46 -10.31 -0.43 -3.61
N ILE A 47 -9.07 -0.72 -4.02
CA ILE A 47 -8.76 -1.25 -5.35
C ILE A 47 -9.43 -2.61 -5.55
N TYR A 48 -9.37 -3.47 -4.53
CA TYR A 48 -10.08 -4.75 -4.55
C TYR A 48 -11.60 -4.56 -4.66
N GLY A 49 -12.20 -3.64 -3.90
CA GLY A 49 -13.62 -3.32 -3.99
C GLY A 49 -14.05 -2.83 -5.37
N VAL A 50 -13.23 -1.99 -6.03
CA VAL A 50 -13.48 -1.57 -7.42
C VAL A 50 -13.39 -2.77 -8.37
N TYR A 51 -12.40 -3.64 -8.19
CA TYR A 51 -12.27 -4.84 -9.00
C TYR A 51 -13.49 -5.76 -8.85
N ASP A 52 -13.97 -5.96 -7.62
CA ASP A 52 -15.11 -6.83 -7.33
C ASP A 52 -16.42 -6.26 -7.89
N SER A 53 -16.62 -4.94 -7.77
CA SER A 53 -17.86 -4.27 -8.20
C SER A 53 -17.93 -4.00 -9.70
N PHE A 54 -16.80 -3.65 -10.33
CA PHE A 54 -16.76 -3.12 -11.70
C PHE A 54 -15.78 -3.85 -12.63
N GLY A 55 -15.04 -4.83 -12.11
CA GLY A 55 -14.12 -5.66 -12.87
C GLY A 55 -12.73 -5.04 -13.13
N LYS A 56 -11.90 -5.82 -13.83
CA LYS A 56 -10.47 -5.53 -14.04
C LYS A 56 -10.19 -4.18 -14.71
N ARG A 57 -10.97 -3.79 -15.71
CA ARG A 57 -10.74 -2.53 -16.46
C ARG A 57 -10.92 -1.31 -15.58
N ALA A 58 -11.99 -1.29 -14.79
CA ALA A 58 -12.24 -0.20 -13.83
C ALA A 58 -11.14 -0.13 -12.78
N ALA A 59 -10.73 -1.27 -12.22
CA ALA A 59 -9.64 -1.32 -11.23
C ALA A 59 -8.31 -0.77 -11.77
N TYR A 60 -8.00 -1.00 -13.05
CA TYR A 60 -6.78 -0.48 -13.69
C TYR A 60 -6.76 1.05 -13.80
N ILE A 61 -7.92 1.67 -14.01
CA ILE A 61 -8.06 3.13 -14.14
C ILE A 61 -8.16 3.76 -12.75
N MET A 62 -9.00 3.20 -11.88
CA MET A 62 -9.26 3.73 -10.55
C MET A 62 -8.11 3.48 -9.58
N GLY A 63 -7.32 2.42 -9.76
CA GLY A 63 -6.23 2.08 -8.85
C GLY A 63 -5.21 3.20 -8.68
N PRO A 64 -4.64 3.75 -9.77
CA PRO A 64 -3.77 4.92 -9.69
C PRO A 64 -4.45 6.13 -9.05
N LEU A 65 -5.72 6.41 -9.37
CA LEU A 65 -6.46 7.53 -8.79
C LEU A 65 -6.65 7.38 -7.26
N ILE A 66 -6.95 6.16 -6.80
CA ILE A 66 -7.07 5.82 -5.39
C ILE A 66 -5.72 6.02 -4.69
N VAL A 67 -4.63 5.48 -5.24
CA VAL A 67 -3.29 5.62 -4.65
C VAL A 67 -2.86 7.08 -4.55
N ILE A 68 -3.07 7.87 -5.62
CA ILE A 68 -2.73 9.29 -5.63
C ILE A 68 -3.59 10.05 -4.61
N GLY A 69 -4.90 9.81 -4.59
CA GLY A 69 -5.82 10.45 -3.64
C GLY A 69 -5.42 10.15 -2.19
N LEU A 70 -5.11 8.90 -1.88
CA LEU A 70 -4.64 8.47 -0.57
C LEU A 70 -3.29 9.06 -0.20
N TYR A 71 -2.35 9.18 -1.14
CA TYR A 71 -1.06 9.80 -0.90
C TYR A 71 -1.18 11.29 -0.57
N VAL A 72 -2.07 12.02 -1.26
CA VAL A 72 -2.32 13.45 -0.98
C VAL A 72 -3.02 13.65 0.36
N MET A 73 -3.81 12.66 0.82
CA MET A 73 -4.44 12.67 2.13
C MET A 73 -3.51 12.22 3.26
N LEU A 74 -2.29 11.76 2.95
CA LEU A 74 -1.37 11.26 3.95
C LEU A 74 -0.92 12.41 4.86
N PRO A 75 -1.00 12.27 6.20
CA PRO A 75 -0.59 13.31 7.13
C PRO A 75 0.85 13.74 6.90
N GLU A 76 1.12 15.05 6.89
CA GLU A 76 2.47 15.57 6.71
C GLU A 76 3.36 15.34 7.93
N ARG A 77 2.76 15.29 9.12
CA ARG A 77 3.42 15.11 10.41
C ARG A 77 2.83 13.94 11.14
#